data_AF-A0A0H5P8V4-F1
#
_entry.id   AF-A0A0H5P8V4-F1
#
_cell.length_a   1.000
_cell.length_b   1.000
_cell.length_c   1.000
_cell.angle_alpha   90.00
_cell.angle_beta   90.00
_cell.angle_gamma   90.00
#
_symmetry.space_group_name_H-M   'P 1'
#
loop_
_entity.id
_entity.type
_entity.pdbx_description
1 polymer ?
#
loop_
_entity_poly.entity_id
_entity_poly.type
_entity_poly.pdbx_seq_one_letter_code
_entity_poly.pdbx_strand_id
1 'polypeptide(L)' 'MNSESVTPPPSSPATSRDEYRITYLDPGTGEEYVLLSDSALWREKRNGLRKAGFAVVVEKRRVQYGVWQIVGDDQ' A
#
# COMPACT_ATOMS: atom_id res chain seq x y z
N MET A 1 -14.75 -34.24 -29.70
CA MET A 1 -13.87 -34.02 -28.54
C MET A 1 -14.11 -32.58 -28.08
N ASN A 2 -14.82 -32.39 -26.98
CA ASN A 2 -15.17 -31.06 -26.46
C ASN A 2 -13.92 -30.47 -25.80
N SER A 3 -13.44 -29.35 -26.34
CA SER A 3 -12.41 -28.52 -25.71
C SER A 3 -13.09 -27.65 -24.66
N GLU A 4 -13.42 -28.23 -23.49
CA GLU A 4 -13.83 -27.43 -22.35
C GLU A 4 -12.66 -26.53 -21.94
N SER A 5 -12.79 -25.23 -22.23
CA SER A 5 -11.95 -24.20 -21.68
C SER A 5 -12.17 -24.19 -20.17
N VAL A 6 -11.26 -24.82 -19.43
CA VAL A 6 -11.25 -24.79 -17.97
C VAL A 6 -10.93 -23.35 -17.57
N THR A 7 -11.97 -22.53 -17.43
CA THR A 7 -11.85 -21.23 -16.78
C THR A 7 -11.54 -21.56 -15.33
N PRO A 8 -10.34 -21.20 -14.80
CA PRO A 8 -10.06 -21.45 -13.40
C PRO A 8 -11.15 -20.73 -12.56
N PRO A 9 -11.65 -21.35 -11.49
CA PRO A 9 -12.64 -20.70 -10.65
C PRO A 9 -12.08 -19.34 -10.18
N PRO A 10 -12.92 -18.32 -9.99
CA PRO A 10 -12.48 -17.04 -9.44
C PRO A 10 -11.80 -17.34 -8.11
N SER A 11 -10.48 -17.21 -8.08
CA SER A 11 -9.70 -17.50 -6.88
C SER A 11 -10.20 -16.59 -5.76
N SER A 12 -10.47 -17.20 -4.61
CA SER A 12 -10.94 -16.62 -3.36
C SER A 12 -10.19 -15.33 -2.96
N PRO A 13 -10.78 -14.51 -2.07
CA PRO A 13 -10.77 -13.05 -2.16
C PRO A 13 -9.37 -12.46 -2.15
N ALA A 14 -9.14 -11.51 -3.07
CA ALA A 14 -8.00 -10.61 -3.03
C ALA A 14 -7.85 -10.03 -1.62
N THR A 15 -6.75 -10.33 -0.94
CA THR A 15 -6.47 -9.78 0.39
C THR A 15 -6.45 -8.27 0.25
N SER A 16 -7.46 -7.62 0.84
CA SER A 16 -7.59 -6.17 0.82
C SER A 16 -6.86 -5.61 2.02
N ARG A 17 -5.85 -4.77 1.78
CA ARG A 17 -5.12 -4.06 2.84
C ARG A 17 -5.34 -2.56 2.70
N ASP A 18 -5.69 -1.92 3.80
CA ASP A 18 -5.65 -0.47 3.87
C ASP A 18 -4.18 -0.01 3.92
N GLU A 19 -3.84 0.94 3.07
CA GLU A 19 -2.52 1.56 3.00
C GLU A 19 -2.65 3.07 3.11
N TYR A 20 -1.75 3.67 3.86
CA TYR A 20 -1.74 5.08 4.17
C TYR A 20 -0.49 5.70 3.60
N ARG A 21 -0.66 6.77 2.83
CA ARG A 21 0.42 7.62 2.35
C ARG A 21 0.45 8.87 3.22
N ILE A 22 1.57 9.11 3.87
CA ILE A 22 1.81 10.26 4.72
C ILE A 22 2.78 11.17 3.98
N THR A 23 2.31 12.32 3.54
CA THR A 23 3.15 13.35 2.91
C THR A 23 3.44 14.42 3.95
N TYR A 24 4.70 14.82 4.08
CA TYR A 24 5.08 15.89 5.01
C TYR A 24 6.12 16.83 4.42
N LEU A 25 6.01 18.11 4.79
CA LEU A 25 6.93 19.17 4.38
C LEU A 25 7.88 19.47 5.53
N ASP A 26 9.18 19.42 5.26
CA ASP A 26 10.23 19.86 6.18
C ASP A 26 10.33 21.38 6.16
N PRO A 27 10.06 22.09 7.28
CA PRO A 27 10.12 23.54 7.33
C PRO A 27 11.56 24.10 7.35
N GLY A 28 12.56 23.26 7.62
CA GLY A 28 13.97 23.65 7.64
C GLY A 28 14.62 23.63 6.25
N THR A 29 14.25 22.67 5.40
CA THR A 29 14.77 22.50 4.04
C THR A 29 13.76 22.90 2.95
N GLY A 30 12.47 22.94 3.28
CA GLY A 30 11.40 23.16 2.29
C GLY A 30 11.10 21.93 1.43
N GLU A 31 11.68 20.77 1.75
CA GLU A 31 11.51 19.54 0.98
C GLU A 31 10.27 18.76 1.39
N GLU A 32 9.61 18.16 0.40
CA GLU A 32 8.46 17.27 0.62
C GLU A 32 8.92 15.80 0.62
N TYR A 33 8.45 15.05 1.61
CA TYR A 33 8.73 13.64 1.77
C TYR A 33 7.44 12.82 1.86
N VAL A 34 7.55 11.55 1.43
CA VAL A 34 6.42 10.62 1.38
C VAL A 34 6.78 9.34 2.12
N LEU A 35 5.90 8.92 3.04
CA LEU A 35 6.00 7.65 3.76
C LEU A 35 4.78 6.79 3.48
N LEU A 36 5.00 5.53 3.12
CA LEU A 36 3.95 4.53 3.09
C LEU A 36 3.86 3.83 4.44
N SER A 37 2.63 3.59 4.90
CA SER A 37 2.38 2.91 6.16
C SER A 37 1.13 2.04 6.09
N ASP A 38 1.15 0.94 6.81
CA ASP A 38 -0.02 0.12 7.07
C ASP A 38 -0.95 0.75 8.12
N SER A 39 -2.13 0.15 8.27
CA SER A 39 -3.21 0.58 9.15
C SER A 39 -2.87 0.67 10.63
N ALA A 40 -1.92 -0.13 11.12
CA ALA A 40 -1.59 -0.18 12.53
C ALA A 40 -0.67 0.99 12.93
N LEU A 41 0.24 1.40 12.04
CA LEU A 41 1.33 2.32 12.38
C LEU A 41 1.16 3.76 11.88
N TRP A 42 0.26 4.03 10.93
CA TRP A 42 0.17 5.37 10.32
C TRP A 42 -0.15 6.49 11.32
N ARG A 43 -0.96 6.20 12.35
CA ARG A 43 -1.35 7.19 13.37
C ARG A 43 -0.16 7.61 14.23
N GLU A 44 0.67 6.66 14.62
CA GLU A 44 1.86 6.91 15.42
C GLU A 44 2.86 7.75 14.61
N LYS A 45 3.17 7.35 13.37
CA LYS A 45 4.06 8.09 12.47
C LYS A 45 3.58 9.53 12.26
N ARG A 46 2.29 9.70 11.92
CA ARG A 46 1.68 11.03 11.74
C ARG A 46 1.78 11.89 13.00
N ASN A 47 1.56 11.32 14.18
CA ASN A 47 1.64 12.06 15.44
C ASN A 47 3.08 12.44 15.77
N GLY A 48 4.06 11.56 15.52
CA GLY A 48 5.48 11.87 15.65
C GLY A 48 5.88 13.06 14.78
N LEU A 49 5.50 13.03 13.50
CA LEU A 49 5.79 14.11 12.55
C LEU A 49 5.17 15.45 12.97
N ARG A 50 3.90 15.44 13.40
CA ARG A 50 3.26 16.67 13.88
C ARG A 50 3.89 17.22 15.16
N LYS A 51 4.34 16.36 16.07
CA LYS A 51 5.06 16.78 17.29
C LYS A 51 6.41 17.41 16.96
N ALA A 52 7.06 16.96 15.89
CA ALA A 52 8.30 17.55 15.38
C ALA A 52 8.08 18.86 14.60
N GLY A 53 6.83 19.30 14.40
CA GLY A 53 6.52 20.57 13.74
C GLY A 53 6.36 20.48 12.22
N PHE A 54 6.38 19.28 11.64
CA PHE A 54 6.15 19.09 10.22
C PHE A 54 4.68 19.35 9.85
N ALA A 55 4.46 19.97 8.68
CA ALA A 55 3.14 20.01 8.06
C ALA A 55 2.86 18.64 7.44
N VAL A 56 1.75 17.99 7.80
CA VAL A 56 1.47 16.59 7.42
C VAL A 56 0.10 16.45 6.78
N VAL A 57 0.06 15.78 5.64
CA VAL A 57 -1.14 15.32 4.92
C VAL A 57 -1.17 13.79 4.91
N VAL A 58 -2.34 13.19 5.10
CA VAL A 58 -2.50 11.73 5.08
C VAL A 58 -3.59 11.34 4.08
N GLU A 59 -3.24 10.44 3.17
CA GLU A 59 -4.13 9.84 2.19
C GLU A 59 -4.32 8.36 2.53
N LYS A 60 -5.55 7.85 2.38
CA LYS A 60 -5.86 6.42 2.58
C LYS A 60 -6.26 5.81 1.24
N ARG A 61 -5.65 4.68 0.88
CA ARG A 61 -6.09 3.83 -0.23
C ARG A 61 -6.34 2.40 0.23
N ARG A 62 -7.31 1.72 -0.37
CA ARG A 62 -7.51 0.28 -0.21
C ARG A 62 -6.82 -0.43 -1.36
N VAL A 63 -5.81 -1.23 -1.07
CA VAL A 63 -5.07 -2.01 -2.06
C VAL A 63 -5.59 -3.44 -2.05
N GLN A 64 -5.91 -3.96 -3.22
CA GLN A 64 -6.29 -5.36 -3.42
C GLN A 64 -5.10 -6.09 -4.01
N TYR A 65 -4.59 -7.10 -3.32
CA TYR A 65 -3.53 -7.96 -3.83
C TYR A 65 -4.15 -9.27 -4.31
N GLY A 66 -3.87 -9.64 -5.57
CA GLY A 66 -4.12 -10.99 -6.06
C GLY A 66 -3.09 -11.98 -5.52
N VAL A 67 -3.33 -13.28 -5.72
CA VAL A 67 -2.31 -14.31 -5.48
C VAL A 67 -1.15 -14.03 -6.44
N TRP A 68 0.05 -13.80 -5.91
CA TRP A 68 1.25 -13.60 -6.72
C TRP A 68 1.42 -14.80 -7.65
N GLN A 69 1.54 -14.55 -8.95
CA GLN A 69 1.98 -15.58 -9.88
C GLN A 69 3.48 -15.76 -9.70
N ILE A 70 3.90 -16.97 -9.35
CA ILE A 70 5.32 -17.34 -9.36
C ILE A 70 5.75 -17.40 -10.83
N VAL A 71 6.57 -16.46 -11.27
CA VAL A 71 7.32 -16.60 -12.51
C VAL A 71 8.51 -17.49 -12.20
N GLY A 72 8.39 -18.78 -12.51
CA GLY A 72 9.51 -19.71 -12.45
C GLY A 72 10.54 -19.32 -13.51
N ASP A 73 11.81 -19.26 -13.11
CA ASP A 73 12.95 -19.23 -14.01
C ASP A 73 13.04 -20.61 -14.67
N ASP A 74 12.52 -20.72 -15.91
CA ASP A 74 12.75 -21.88 -16.75
C ASP A 74 14.17 -21.76 -17.30
N GLN A 75 15.09 -22.53 -16.73
CA GLN A 75 16.46 -22.68 -17.21
C GLN A 75 16.73 -24.13 -17.62
#